data_AF-A0A139BPC6-F1
#
_entry.id   AF-A0A139BPC6-F1
#
_cell.length_a   1.000
_cell.length_b   1.000
_cell.length_c   1.000
_cell.angle_alpha   90.00
_cell.angle_beta   90.00
_cell.angle_gamma   90.00
#
_symmetry.space_group_name_H-M   'P 1'
#
loop_
_entity.id
_entity.type
_entity.pdbx_description
1 polymer ?
#
loop_
_entity_poly.entity_id
_entity_poly.type
_entity_poly.pdbx_seq_one_letter_code
_entity_poly.pdbx_strand_id
1 'polypeptide(L)'
;MPHGNETRLYGDSAYIDQKEILNQLAPKAKDFTNKRVSRSTPLTDADKETNRRKSRVCAKVEHPSRPFKSIYGFAKVRYRGLLKNANHAFAMPALINLDKWGSPLTGQVRPA
;
A
#
# COMPACT_ATOMS: atom_id res chain seq x y z
N MET A 1 -8.91 6.91 -6.48
CA MET A 1 -8.63 8.29 -6.90
C MET A 1 -8.38 9.10 -5.63
N PRO A 2 -7.47 10.07 -5.61
CA PRO A 2 -7.36 10.97 -4.46
C PRO A 2 -8.67 11.75 -4.38
N HIS A 3 -9.46 11.43 -3.35
CA HIS A 3 -10.76 12.06 -3.09
C HIS A 3 -10.63 13.14 -2.00
N GLY A 4 -9.41 13.47 -1.57
CA GLY A 4 -9.15 14.40 -0.48
C GLY A 4 -8.38 15.64 -0.91
N ASN A 5 -8.19 16.54 0.06
CA ASN A 5 -7.37 17.75 -0.04
C ASN A 5 -5.85 17.42 -0.05
N GLU A 6 -5.49 16.25 -0.58
CA GLU A 6 -4.12 15.73 -0.55
C GLU A 6 -3.20 16.55 -1.46
N THR A 7 -2.18 17.14 -0.87
CA THR A 7 -1.22 18.01 -1.58
C THR A 7 -0.01 17.24 -2.12
N ARG A 8 0.10 15.92 -1.86
CA ARG A 8 1.25 15.09 -2.22
C ARG A 8 0.80 13.72 -2.69
N LEU A 9 1.33 13.29 -3.82
CA LEU A 9 1.09 11.97 -4.40
C LEU A 9 2.38 11.15 -4.33
N TYR A 10 2.34 9.97 -3.73
CA TYR A 10 3.50 9.06 -3.65
C TYR A 10 3.27 7.88 -4.60
N GLY A 11 4.26 7.62 -5.47
CA GLY A 11 4.22 6.55 -6.46
C GLY A 11 5.54 5.77 -6.51
N ASP A 12 5.48 4.50 -6.87
CA ASP A 12 6.69 3.72 -7.19
C ASP A 12 7.19 4.03 -8.62
N SER A 13 8.35 3.47 -8.99
CA SER A 13 8.96 3.73 -10.29
C SER A 13 8.21 3.13 -11.49
N ALA A 14 7.16 2.33 -11.28
CA ALA A 14 6.27 1.85 -12.34
C ALA A 14 5.32 2.95 -12.83
N TYR A 15 4.97 3.90 -11.96
CA TYR A 15 4.06 5.01 -12.28
C TYR A 15 4.72 6.19 -13.01
N ILE A 16 6.01 6.13 -13.30
CA ILE A 16 6.74 7.22 -13.97
C ILE A 16 6.13 7.55 -15.34
N ASP A 17 5.78 6.51 -16.09
CA ASP A 17 5.24 6.63 -17.45
C ASP A 17 3.76 7.08 -17.43
N GLN A 18 3.14 7.17 -16.24
CA GLN A 18 1.74 7.56 -16.03
C GLN A 18 1.59 8.98 -15.47
N LYS A 19 2.65 9.79 -15.52
CA LYS A 19 2.66 11.16 -14.98
C LYS A 19 1.53 12.05 -15.49
N GLU A 20 1.21 11.98 -16.78
CA GLU A 20 0.13 12.78 -17.37
C GLU A 20 -1.24 12.40 -16.79
N ILE A 21 -1.49 11.10 -16.65
CA ILE A 21 -2.72 10.57 -16.04
C ILE A 21 -2.78 11.01 -14.57
N LEU A 22 -1.68 10.91 -13.83
CA LEU A 22 -1.61 11.35 -12.44
C LEU A 22 -1.85 12.86 -12.29
N ASN A 23 -1.32 13.68 -13.20
CA ASN A 23 -1.56 15.12 -13.22
C ASN A 23 -3.02 15.47 -13.55
N GLN A 24 -3.66 14.73 -14.46
CA GLN A 24 -5.10 14.93 -14.74
C GLN A 24 -5.97 14.54 -13.55
N LEU A 25 -5.62 13.44 -12.86
CA LEU A 25 -6.35 12.96 -11.70
C LEU A 25 -6.11 13.82 -10.44
N ALA A 26 -4.95 14.45 -10.32
CA ALA A 26 -4.55 15.21 -9.12
C ALA A 26 -3.71 16.45 -9.46
N PRO A 27 -4.27 17.46 -10.16
CA PRO A 27 -3.51 18.61 -10.67
C PRO A 27 -2.92 19.51 -9.58
N LYS A 28 -3.48 19.45 -8.36
CA LYS A 28 -3.02 20.23 -7.20
C LYS A 28 -2.00 19.47 -6.34
N ALA A 29 -1.79 18.18 -6.59
CA ALA A 29 -0.91 17.35 -5.79
C ALA A 29 0.51 17.35 -6.37
N LYS A 30 1.52 17.54 -5.51
CA LYS A 30 2.91 17.42 -5.92
C LYS A 30 3.27 15.95 -6.09
N ASP A 31 3.85 15.61 -7.24
CA ASP A 31 4.28 14.25 -7.57
C ASP A 31 5.60 13.88 -6.85
N PHE A 32 5.54 12.84 -6.01
CA PHE A 32 6.67 12.23 -5.31
C PHE A 32 6.98 10.82 -5.81
N THR A 33 6.74 10.53 -7.09
CA THR A 33 7.10 9.26 -7.72
C THR A 33 8.62 8.97 -7.60
N ASN A 34 8.98 7.71 -7.35
CA ASN A 34 10.36 7.27 -7.24
C ASN A 34 11.09 7.35 -8.58
N LYS A 35 12.36 7.79 -8.57
CA LYS A 35 13.21 7.76 -9.76
C LYS A 35 13.52 6.31 -10.15
N ARG A 36 13.38 5.96 -11.43
CA ARG A 36 13.74 4.64 -11.98
C ARG A 36 15.24 4.58 -12.21
N VAL A 37 15.83 3.42 -11.88
CA VAL A 37 17.21 3.11 -12.27
C VAL A 37 17.23 2.57 -13.69
N SER A 38 18.16 3.03 -14.51
CA SER A 38 18.43 2.46 -15.83
C SER A 38 19.89 2.03 -15.91
N ARG A 39 20.20 1.04 -16.76
CA ARG A 39 21.59 0.63 -17.04
C ARG A 39 22.46 1.80 -17.53
N SER A 40 21.87 2.72 -18.28
CA SER A 40 22.53 3.92 -18.82
C SER A 40 22.48 5.13 -17.89
N THR A 41 21.70 5.09 -16.81
CA THR A 41 21.57 6.20 -15.86
C THR A 41 21.47 5.66 -14.44
N PRO A 42 22.61 5.39 -13.79
CA PRO A 42 22.63 4.98 -12.40
C PRO A 42 22.17 6.12 -11.49
N LEU A 43 21.49 5.78 -10.39
CA LEU A 43 21.10 6.79 -9.40
C LEU A 43 22.32 7.30 -8.64
N THR A 44 22.39 8.61 -8.49
CA THR A 44 23.29 9.26 -7.52
C THR A 44 22.92 8.85 -6.10
N ASP A 45 23.85 8.97 -5.15
CA ASP A 45 23.56 8.61 -3.75
C ASP A 45 22.49 9.51 -3.12
N ALA A 46 22.43 10.79 -3.55
CA ALA A 46 21.34 11.70 -3.17
C ALA A 46 19.97 11.22 -3.68
N ASP A 47 19.91 10.66 -4.89
CA ASP A 47 18.68 10.10 -5.45
C ASP A 47 18.25 8.83 -4.72
N LYS A 48 19.20 7.98 -4.33
CA LYS A 48 18.93 6.77 -3.53
C LYS A 48 18.33 7.14 -2.18
N GLU A 49 18.90 8.10 -1.47
CA GLU A 49 18.38 8.52 -0.16
C GLU A 49 16.99 9.17 -0.29
N THR A 50 16.78 9.96 -1.35
CA THR A 50 15.46 10.54 -1.64
C THR A 50 14.41 9.46 -1.92
N ASN A 51 14.74 8.48 -2.77
CA ASN A 51 13.86 7.33 -3.03
C ASN A 51 13.61 6.52 -1.75
N ARG A 52 14.62 6.31 -0.90
CA ARG A 52 14.47 5.61 0.38
C ARG A 52 13.49 6.32 1.31
N ARG A 53 13.57 7.65 1.40
CA ARG A 53 12.62 8.46 2.18
C ARG A 53 11.20 8.35 1.64
N LYS A 54 11.02 8.40 0.32
CA LYS A 54 9.72 8.21 -0.34
C LYS A 54 9.16 6.81 -0.11
N SER A 55 9.97 5.77 -0.29
CA SER A 55 9.59 4.37 -0.08
C SER A 55 9.20 4.07 1.37
N ARG A 56 9.79 4.74 2.38
CA ARG A 56 9.33 4.63 3.77
C ARG A 56 7.87 5.07 3.96
N VAL A 57 7.40 6.03 3.17
CA VAL A 57 5.99 6.45 3.19
C VAL A 57 5.12 5.39 2.55
N CYS A 58 5.50 4.87 1.37
CA CYS A 58 4.78 3.78 0.69
C CYS A 58 4.70 2.50 1.54
N ALA A 59 5.78 2.15 2.24
CA ALA A 59 5.84 0.98 3.10
C ALA A 59 4.74 0.99 4.18
N LYS A 60 4.37 2.15 4.73
CA LYS A 60 3.28 2.26 5.72
C LYS A 60 1.94 1.76 5.20
N VAL A 61 1.69 1.91 3.90
CA VAL A 61 0.46 1.44 3.25
C VAL A 61 0.60 -0.01 2.76
N GLU A 62 1.78 -0.39 2.31
CA GLU A 62 2.05 -1.76 1.85
C GLU A 62 2.06 -2.78 2.99
N HIS A 63 2.60 -2.42 4.16
CA HIS A 63 2.66 -3.30 5.33
C HIS A 63 1.29 -3.84 5.79
N PRO A 64 0.21 -3.06 5.89
CA PRO A 64 -1.13 -3.59 6.17
C PRO A 64 -1.78 -4.24 4.94
N SER A 65 -1.48 -3.78 3.73
CA SER A 65 -2.08 -4.31 2.49
C SER A 65 -1.56 -5.70 2.11
N ARG A 66 -0.30 -6.02 2.44
CA ARG A 66 0.34 -7.29 2.06
C ARG A 66 -0.24 -8.52 2.80
N PRO A 67 -0.45 -8.50 4.13
CA PRO A 67 -1.19 -9.55 4.83
C PRO A 67 -2.57 -9.79 4.23
N PHE A 68 -3.31 -8.71 3.99
CA PHE A 68 -4.65 -8.77 3.41
C PHE A 68 -4.67 -9.53 2.07
N LYS A 69 -3.73 -9.22 1.16
CA LYS A 69 -3.67 -9.87 -0.15
C LYS A 69 -3.07 -11.28 -0.10
N SER A 70 -1.99 -11.47 0.65
CA SER A 70 -1.16 -12.68 0.60
C SER A 70 -1.51 -13.71 1.67
N ILE A 71 -1.62 -13.30 2.93
CA ILE A 71 -1.82 -14.22 4.06
C ILE A 71 -3.28 -14.66 4.09
N TYR A 72 -4.20 -13.71 3.99
CA TYR A 72 -5.63 -14.00 3.97
C TYR A 72 -6.17 -14.30 2.56
N GLY A 73 -5.32 -14.26 1.54
CA GLY A 73 -5.65 -14.69 0.18
C GLY A 73 -6.76 -13.86 -0.48
N PHE A 74 -6.77 -12.54 -0.27
CA PHE A 74 -7.66 -11.61 -0.97
C PHE A 74 -7.10 -11.16 -2.33
N ALA A 75 -6.00 -11.74 -2.81
CA ALA A 75 -5.46 -11.47 -4.14
C ALA A 75 -6.46 -11.76 -5.29
N LYS A 76 -7.48 -12.60 -5.05
CA LYS A 76 -8.56 -12.91 -5.99
C LYS A 76 -9.91 -12.81 -5.29
N VAL A 77 -10.95 -12.48 -6.07
CA VAL A 77 -12.34 -12.53 -5.59
C VAL A 77 -12.71 -13.96 -5.20
N ARG A 78 -13.37 -14.14 -4.06
CA ARG A 78 -13.74 -15.47 -3.55
C ARG A 78 -15.22 -15.79 -3.76
N TYR A 79 -16.08 -14.78 -3.74
CA TYR A 79 -17.52 -14.99 -3.80
C TYR A 79 -18.10 -14.67 -5.17
N ARG A 80 -19.20 -15.31 -5.53
CA ARG A 80 -20.01 -14.91 -6.70
C ARG A 80 -20.84 -13.69 -6.30
N GLY A 81 -20.56 -12.54 -6.91
CA GLY A 81 -21.27 -11.27 -6.70
C GLY A 81 -20.42 -10.19 -6.02
N LEU A 82 -20.55 -8.95 -6.50
CA LEU A 82 -19.76 -7.80 -6.04
C LEU A 82 -20.02 -7.47 -4.57
N LEU A 83 -21.28 -7.46 -4.14
CA LEU A 83 -21.67 -7.13 -2.76
C LEU A 83 -21.01 -8.06 -1.73
N LYS A 84 -20.96 -9.36 -2.01
CA LYS A 84 -20.34 -10.35 -1.11
C LYS A 84 -18.84 -10.14 -1.00
N ASN A 85 -18.17 -9.81 -2.10
CA ASN A 85 -16.74 -9.49 -2.06
C ASN A 85 -16.46 -8.14 -1.41
N ALA A 86 -17.34 -7.15 -1.56
CA ALA A 86 -17.21 -5.85 -0.89
C ALA A 86 -17.32 -6.01 0.63
N ASN A 87 -18.34 -6.72 1.12
CA ASN A 87 -18.48 -7.00 2.56
C ASN A 87 -17.25 -7.74 3.11
N HIS A 88 -16.72 -8.71 2.37
CA HIS A 88 -15.48 -9.39 2.73
C HIS A 88 -14.31 -8.40 2.78
N ALA A 89 -14.13 -7.53 1.78
CA ALA A 89 -13.08 -6.52 1.77
C ALA A 89 -13.14 -5.56 2.97
N PHE A 90 -14.35 -5.20 3.43
CA PHE A 90 -14.55 -4.32 4.58
C PHE A 90 -14.34 -5.01 5.93
N ALA A 91 -14.66 -6.30 6.06
CA ALA A 91 -14.50 -7.03 7.32
C ALA A 91 -13.04 -7.45 7.60
N MET A 92 -12.28 -7.78 6.56
CA MET A 92 -10.93 -8.34 6.70
C MET A 92 -9.90 -7.45 7.43
N PRO A 93 -9.86 -6.11 7.25
CA PRO A 93 -8.96 -5.26 8.01
C PRO A 93 -9.20 -5.32 9.52
N ALA A 94 -10.47 -5.46 9.95
CA ALA A 94 -10.81 -5.62 11.35
C ALA A 94 -10.26 -6.94 11.92
N LEU A 95 -10.38 -8.04 11.16
CA LEU A 95 -9.81 -9.34 11.54
C LEU A 95 -8.27 -9.30 11.62
N ILE A 96 -7.61 -8.66 10.66
CA ILE A 96 -6.15 -8.46 10.68
C ILE A 96 -5.72 -7.67 11.91
N ASN A 97 -6.50 -6.65 12.30
CA ASN A 97 -6.21 -5.85 13.47
C ASN A 97 -6.33 -6.67 14.76
N LEU A 98 -7.35 -7.52 14.88
CA LEU A 98 -7.52 -8.44 16.00
C LEU A 98 -6.41 -9.50 16.06
N ASP A 99 -5.98 -10.05 14.93
CA ASP A 99 -4.88 -11.02 14.88
C ASP A 99 -3.54 -10.41 15.33
N LYS A 100 -3.24 -9.19 14.86
CA LYS A 100 -1.96 -8.53 15.15
C LYS A 100 -1.88 -7.87 16.53
N TRP A 101 -2.99 -7.34 17.03
CA TRP A 101 -3.02 -6.48 18.21
C TRP A 101 -4.05 -6.90 19.25
N GLY A 102 -4.84 -7.93 18.97
CA GLY A 102 -5.76 -8.49 19.95
C GLY A 102 -4.98 -9.15 21.07
N SER A 103 -5.24 -8.72 22.31
CA SER A 103 -4.80 -9.46 23.48
C SER A 103 -5.53 -10.80 23.53
N PRO A 104 -4.84 -11.91 23.84
CA PRO A 104 -5.50 -13.17 24.12
C PRO A 104 -6.54 -12.98 25.21
N LEU A 105 -7.81 -13.25 24.90
CA LEU A 105 -8.89 -13.24 25.89
C LEU A 105 -8.77 -14.43 26.85
N THR A 106 -8.09 -15.49 26.40
CA THR A 106 -7.62 -16.59 27.23
C THR A 106 -6.22 -16.26 27.74
N GLY A 107 -6.07 -16.11 29.05
CA GLY A 107 -4.76 -15.98 29.70
C GLY A 107 -3.82 -17.13 29.30
N GLN A 108 -2.50 -16.90 29.42
CA GLN A 108 -1.44 -17.82 28.96
C GLN A 108 -1.82 -19.30 29.15
N VAL A 109 -2.21 -19.97 28.07
CA VAL A 109 -2.36 -21.42 28.08
C VAL A 109 -0.94 -21.98 28.01
N ARG A 110 -0.48 -22.53 29.14
CA ARG A 110 0.82 -23.21 29.21
C ARG A 110 0.82 -24.34 28.19
N PRO A 111 1.91 -24.53 27.42
CA PRO A 111 2.03 -25.70 26.56
C PRO A 111 2.03 -26.96 27.43
N ALA A 112 1.34 -28.00 26.94
CA ALA A 112 1.33 -29.33 27.53
C ALA A 112 2.69 -30.04 27.34
#